data_AF-A0A659QZD2-F1
#
_entry.id   AF-A0A659QZD2-F1
#
_cell.length_a   1.000
_cell.length_b   1.000
_cell.length_c   1.000
_cell.angle_alpha   90.00
_cell.angle_beta   90.00
_cell.angle_gamma   90.00
#
_symmetry.space_group_name_H-M   'P 1'
#
loop_
_entity.id
_entity.type
_entity.pdbx_description
1 polymer ?
#
loop_
_entity_poly.entity_id
_entity_poly.type
_entity_poly.pdbx_seq_one_letter_code
_entity_poly.pdbx_strand_id
1 'polypeptide(L)'
;MAEKKSQGVKWLPFILILVIAAGLWQLTPPSGLSAPAWHSAIIFVATIASIVAKVLPIGAVGIIGITVFALAYAAGDKTASGAITTALSELNSSLIWLIVVAFMIARGFIKTGLGRRIALQMIRLLGKRTLGLAYGLAFADLILSPAMPSNTARCGGVIYPIADSLARSFDSHPEDESRSKIGTFLITCIGNVNDVTAALFMTGYTGNLLAVKLAANAGVTLSWGSWFIAALLPCLVSFLIVPLLVYWLTRPEIKHTPDAPDLARKELAQMGSMTRGEWLMLATVGVLLVLWIFGSSLGVDATTASFVGLSILLLSGVLTWEDVKSEKGAWDTLIWFAALLMMANQLKKLGFTSWFGNLIGDSIGSTMHGTSWIIILLLLNAAYFYTHYF
;
A
#
# COMPACT_ATOMS: atom_id res chain seq x y z
N MET A 1 -13.55 8.16 19.80
CA MET A 1 -13.36 7.02 20.73
C MET A 1 -13.12 5.79 19.87
N ALA A 2 -12.08 4.97 20.00
CA ALA A 2 -11.20 4.70 21.13
C ALA A 2 -9.72 5.01 20.82
N GLU A 3 -8.98 5.52 21.81
CA GLU A 3 -7.53 5.37 21.85
C GLU A 3 -7.21 3.88 21.81
N LYS A 4 -6.67 3.40 20.67
CA LYS A 4 -6.05 2.07 20.63
C LYS A 4 -4.86 2.14 21.58
N LYS A 5 -5.01 1.53 22.76
CA LYS A 5 -3.91 1.23 23.69
C LYS A 5 -2.69 0.81 22.87
N SER A 6 -1.57 1.48 23.11
CA SER A 6 -0.23 1.00 22.74
C SER A 6 -0.18 -0.50 23.02
N GLN A 7 -0.22 -1.32 21.97
CA GLN A 7 -0.05 -2.77 22.13
C GLN A 7 1.42 -2.96 22.49
N GLY A 8 1.69 -3.15 23.79
CA GLY A 8 2.98 -3.65 24.24
C GLY A 8 3.32 -4.97 23.54
N VAL A 9 4.60 -5.36 23.65
CA VAL A 9 5.13 -6.57 22.98
C VAL A 9 4.25 -7.78 23.29
N LYS A 10 3.81 -8.50 22.25
CA LYS A 10 3.22 -9.83 22.45
C LYS A 10 4.33 -10.85 22.71
N TRP A 11 4.66 -11.03 23.98
CA TRP A 11 5.81 -11.83 24.40
C TRP A 11 5.74 -13.30 24.00
N LEU A 12 4.57 -13.94 24.09
CA LEU A 12 4.44 -15.36 23.74
C LEU A 12 4.84 -15.65 22.27
N PRO A 13 4.21 -15.03 21.24
CA PRO A 13 4.63 -15.26 19.87
C PRO A 13 6.07 -14.80 19.61
N PHE A 14 6.52 -13.72 20.27
CA PHE A 14 7.90 -13.26 20.12
C PHE A 14 8.93 -14.29 20.60
N ILE A 15 8.73 -14.84 21.81
CA ILE A 15 9.62 -15.86 22.38
C ILE A 15 9.61 -17.12 21.51
N LEU A 16 8.45 -17.57 21.04
CA LEU A 16 8.36 -18.73 20.15
C LEU A 16 9.17 -18.52 18.86
N ILE A 17 9.02 -17.35 18.22
CA ILE A 17 9.78 -17.00 17.01
C ILE A 17 11.29 -16.98 17.31
N LEU A 18 11.69 -16.38 18.43
CA LEU A 18 13.10 -16.33 18.84
C LEU A 18 13.68 -17.72 19.10
N VAL A 19 12.94 -18.59 19.79
CA VAL A 19 13.37 -19.97 20.07
C VAL A 19 13.54 -20.75 18.77
N ILE A 20 12.58 -20.64 17.84
CA ILE A 20 12.67 -21.31 16.53
C ILE A 20 13.86 -20.76 15.74
N ALA A 21 14.02 -19.43 15.67
CA ALA A 21 15.13 -18.81 14.97
C ALA A 21 16.49 -19.21 15.56
N ALA A 22 16.61 -19.23 16.89
CA ALA A 22 17.81 -19.67 17.59
C ALA A 22 18.11 -21.16 17.36
N GLY A 23 17.08 -22.00 17.32
CA GLY A 23 17.23 -23.42 16.98
C GLY A 23 17.76 -23.62 15.56
N LEU A 24 17.15 -22.95 14.57
CA LEU A 24 17.59 -23.00 13.17
C LEU A 24 19.00 -22.43 12.98
N TRP A 25 19.38 -21.43 13.79
CA TRP A 25 20.72 -20.83 13.75
C TRP A 25 21.84 -21.82 14.09
N GLN A 26 21.58 -22.78 14.97
CA GLN A 26 22.57 -23.80 15.35
C GLN A 26 22.70 -24.93 14.33
N LEU A 27 21.77 -25.02 13.37
CA LEU A 27 21.82 -26.04 12.33
C LEU A 27 22.84 -25.67 11.25
N THR A 28 23.54 -26.68 10.75
CA THR A 28 24.42 -26.51 9.58
C THR A 28 23.58 -26.05 8.38
N PRO A 29 24.05 -25.05 7.61
CA PRO A 29 23.37 -24.62 6.40
C PRO A 29 23.06 -25.81 5.47
N PRO A 30 21.89 -25.83 4.82
CA PRO A 30 21.58 -26.82 3.79
C PRO A 30 22.66 -26.87 2.72
N SER A 31 22.84 -28.04 2.09
CA SER A 31 23.82 -28.23 1.02
C SER A 31 23.66 -27.19 -0.09
N GLY A 32 24.74 -26.50 -0.44
CA GLY A 32 24.75 -25.45 -1.46
C GLY A 32 24.47 -24.04 -0.94
N LEU A 33 24.23 -23.85 0.36
CA LEU A 33 24.13 -22.54 1.00
C LEU A 33 25.35 -22.21 1.86
N SER A 34 25.74 -20.95 1.83
CA SER A 34 26.72 -20.39 2.77
C SER A 34 26.08 -20.06 4.12
N ALA A 35 26.87 -20.01 5.19
CA ALA A 35 26.38 -19.60 6.51
C ALA A 35 25.75 -18.19 6.52
N PRO A 36 26.33 -17.16 5.86
CA PRO A 36 25.67 -15.86 5.75
C PRO A 36 24.31 -15.91 5.04
N ALA A 37 24.19 -16.72 3.97
CA ALA A 37 22.92 -16.89 3.26
C ALA A 37 21.85 -17.50 4.18
N TRP A 38 22.22 -18.52 4.96
CA TRP A 38 21.35 -19.19 5.90
C TRP A 38 20.90 -18.29 7.06
N HIS A 39 21.85 -17.61 7.70
CA HIS A 39 21.57 -16.68 8.80
C HIS A 39 20.72 -15.49 8.37
N SER A 40 21.00 -14.92 7.20
CA SER A 40 20.16 -13.87 6.60
C SER A 40 18.72 -14.36 6.38
N ALA A 41 18.54 -15.62 5.95
CA ALA A 41 17.21 -16.21 5.73
C ALA A 41 16.45 -16.42 7.03
N ILE A 42 17.12 -16.90 8.08
CA ILE A 42 16.53 -17.07 9.40
C ILE A 42 16.01 -15.73 9.93
N ILE A 43 16.82 -14.67 9.88
CA ILE A 43 16.41 -13.34 10.38
C ILE A 43 15.28 -12.78 9.53
N PHE A 44 15.33 -12.95 8.21
CA PHE A 44 14.25 -12.51 7.33
C PHE A 44 12.92 -13.20 7.66
N VAL A 45 12.92 -14.53 7.77
CA VAL A 45 11.73 -15.32 8.12
C VAL A 45 11.22 -14.96 9.52
N ALA A 46 12.10 -14.80 10.50
CA ALA A 46 11.74 -14.38 11.85
C ALA A 46 11.11 -12.97 11.88
N THR A 47 11.63 -12.05 11.05
CA THR A 47 11.09 -10.69 10.89
C THR A 47 9.68 -10.74 10.29
N ILE A 48 9.48 -11.51 9.22
CA ILE A 48 8.15 -11.70 8.59
C ILE A 48 7.18 -12.36 9.57
N ALA A 49 7.60 -13.42 10.26
CA ALA A 49 6.79 -14.10 11.26
C ALA A 49 6.35 -13.14 12.39
N SER A 50 7.24 -12.24 12.82
CA SER A 50 6.94 -11.23 13.84
C SER A 50 5.91 -10.20 13.37
N ILE A 51 5.97 -9.81 12.08
CA ILE A 51 4.99 -8.93 11.45
C ILE A 51 3.62 -9.62 11.37
N VAL A 52 3.58 -10.86 10.87
CA VAL A 52 2.34 -11.64 10.72
C VAL A 52 1.68 -11.92 12.08
N ALA A 53 2.47 -12.31 13.08
CA ALA A 53 1.99 -12.51 14.44
C ALA A 53 1.61 -11.20 15.17
N LYS A 54 1.86 -10.05 14.54
CA LYS A 54 1.62 -8.70 15.10
C LYS A 54 2.26 -8.58 16.48
N VAL A 55 3.53 -8.98 16.59
CA VAL A 55 4.32 -8.91 17.85
C VAL A 55 4.43 -7.48 18.33
N LEU A 56 4.71 -6.57 17.39
CA LEU A 56 4.85 -5.13 17.53
C LEU A 56 4.35 -4.45 16.25
N PRO A 57 4.17 -3.11 16.25
CA PRO A 57 3.97 -2.34 15.02
C PRO A 57 5.09 -2.61 14.00
N ILE A 58 4.74 -2.61 12.71
CA ILE A 58 5.63 -3.09 11.62
C ILE A 58 6.93 -2.28 11.56
N GLY A 59 6.89 -0.94 11.70
CA GLY A 59 8.11 -0.11 11.81
C GLY A 59 9.02 -0.50 12.96
N ALA A 60 8.47 -0.82 14.13
CA ALA A 60 9.25 -1.27 15.28
C ALA A 60 9.91 -2.63 15.04
N VAL A 61 9.18 -3.58 14.44
CA VAL A 61 9.76 -4.86 14.01
C VAL A 61 10.86 -4.63 12.97
N GLY A 62 10.68 -3.69 12.04
CA GLY A 62 11.69 -3.30 11.06
C GLY A 62 13.00 -2.80 11.70
N ILE A 63 12.93 -1.90 12.68
CA ILE A 63 14.12 -1.42 13.43
C ILE A 63 14.82 -2.56 14.16
N ILE A 64 14.06 -3.43 14.84
CA ILE A 64 14.62 -4.58 15.54
C ILE A 64 15.28 -5.52 14.53
N GLY A 65 14.64 -5.78 13.40
CA GLY A 65 15.18 -6.57 12.30
C GLY A 65 16.51 -6.03 11.78
N ILE A 66 16.60 -4.73 11.48
CA ILE A 66 17.84 -4.06 11.06
C ILE A 66 18.94 -4.25 12.12
N THR A 67 18.57 -4.04 13.39
CA THR A 67 19.51 -4.09 14.51
C THR A 67 20.05 -5.51 14.72
N VAL A 68 19.17 -6.50 14.76
CA VAL A 68 19.55 -7.92 14.90
C VAL A 68 20.38 -8.37 13.69
N PHE A 69 20.01 -7.96 12.47
CA PHE A 69 20.77 -8.28 11.26
C PHE A 69 22.21 -7.76 11.32
N ALA A 70 22.40 -6.51 11.76
CA ALA A 70 23.71 -5.91 11.95
C ALA A 70 24.51 -6.57 13.08
N LEU A 71 23.88 -6.76 14.26
CA LEU A 71 24.54 -7.37 15.43
C LEU A 71 24.98 -8.82 15.17
N ALA A 72 24.19 -9.56 14.40
CA ALA A 72 24.48 -10.95 14.06
C ALA A 72 25.46 -11.09 12.89
N TYR A 73 25.91 -9.99 12.28
CA TYR A 73 26.75 -10.00 11.08
C TYR A 73 26.17 -10.91 9.99
N ALA A 74 24.84 -10.87 9.82
CA ALA A 74 24.10 -11.91 9.09
C ALA A 74 24.50 -11.99 7.61
N ALA A 75 24.91 -10.87 7.01
CA ALA A 75 25.43 -10.83 5.64
C ALA A 75 26.90 -11.26 5.51
N GLY A 76 27.57 -11.63 6.60
CA GLY A 76 28.97 -12.07 6.61
C GLY A 76 29.98 -10.93 6.62
N ASP A 77 29.56 -9.72 7.01
CA ASP A 77 30.45 -8.56 7.17
C ASP A 77 31.54 -8.85 8.20
N LYS A 78 32.76 -8.35 7.95
CA LYS A 78 33.93 -8.59 8.83
C LYS A 78 34.10 -7.55 9.94
N THR A 79 33.41 -6.42 9.86
CA THR A 79 33.55 -5.29 10.79
C THR A 79 32.18 -4.76 11.18
N ALA A 80 32.06 -4.25 12.41
CA ALA A 80 30.81 -3.70 12.93
C ALA A 80 30.27 -2.57 12.03
N SER A 81 31.17 -1.73 11.52
CA SER A 81 30.85 -0.64 10.60
C SER A 81 30.29 -1.15 9.25
N GLY A 82 30.88 -2.23 8.72
CA GLY A 82 30.36 -2.90 7.53
C GLY A 82 28.95 -3.45 7.75
N ALA A 83 28.74 -4.16 8.86
CA ALA A 83 27.46 -4.77 9.19
C ALA A 83 26.31 -3.75 9.29
N ILE A 84 26.53 -2.62 9.98
CA ILE A 84 25.50 -1.58 10.07
C ILE A 84 25.29 -0.87 8.73
N THR A 85 26.34 -0.66 7.94
CA THR A 85 26.21 -0.09 6.59
C THR A 85 25.38 -0.98 5.68
N THR A 86 25.61 -2.29 5.74
CA THR A 86 24.80 -3.29 5.03
C THR A 86 23.36 -3.29 5.51
N ALA A 87 23.12 -3.26 6.82
CA ALA A 87 21.77 -3.29 7.38
C ALA A 87 20.95 -2.02 7.09
N LEU A 88 21.59 -0.87 6.87
CA LEU A 88 20.95 0.40 6.52
C LEU A 88 20.89 0.65 5.00
N SER A 89 21.40 -0.26 4.17
CA SER A 89 21.71 0.01 2.76
C SER A 89 20.51 0.40 1.90
N GLU A 90 19.29 0.03 2.29
CA GLU A 90 18.07 0.34 1.52
C GLU A 90 17.32 1.59 2.00
N LEU A 91 17.79 2.27 3.07
CA LEU A 91 17.19 3.54 3.49
C LEU A 91 17.38 4.66 2.45
N ASN A 92 18.34 4.53 1.54
CA ASN A 92 18.55 5.45 0.43
C ASN A 92 17.89 5.00 -0.88
N SER A 93 17.04 3.96 -0.85
CA SER A 93 16.39 3.42 -2.04
C SER A 93 15.45 4.46 -2.66
N SER A 94 15.70 4.82 -3.92
CA SER A 94 14.90 5.83 -4.65
C SER A 94 13.41 5.46 -4.67
N LEU A 95 13.10 4.18 -4.87
CA LEU A 95 11.73 3.67 -4.86
C LEU A 95 11.05 3.81 -3.48
N ILE A 96 11.79 3.65 -2.38
CA ILE A 96 11.24 3.88 -1.05
C ILE A 96 11.01 5.37 -0.83
N TRP A 97 11.94 6.23 -1.25
CA TRP A 97 11.76 7.67 -1.17
C TRP A 97 10.60 8.20 -2.03
N LEU A 98 10.36 7.59 -3.19
CA LEU A 98 9.17 7.85 -4.00
C LEU A 98 7.89 7.64 -3.18
N ILE A 99 7.80 6.54 -2.42
CA ILE A 99 6.66 6.24 -1.54
C ILE A 99 6.53 7.32 -0.47
N VAL A 100 7.61 7.57 0.27
CA VAL A 100 7.66 8.54 1.39
C VAL A 100 7.19 9.92 0.95
N VAL A 101 7.74 10.43 -0.15
CA VAL A 101 7.38 11.74 -0.70
C VAL A 101 5.93 11.78 -1.13
N ALA A 102 5.43 10.71 -1.71
CA ALA A 102 4.06 10.69 -2.20
C ALA A 102 3.02 10.53 -1.05
N PHE A 103 3.39 9.93 0.10
CA PHE A 103 2.63 10.10 1.36
C PHE A 103 2.60 11.57 1.83
N MET A 104 3.72 12.29 1.74
CA MET A 104 3.76 13.71 2.10
C MET A 104 2.88 14.55 1.17
N ILE A 105 2.82 14.21 -0.12
CA ILE A 105 1.89 14.85 -1.08
C ILE A 105 0.43 14.50 -0.76
N ALA A 106 0.14 13.26 -0.36
CA ALA A 106 -1.18 12.82 0.09
C ALA A 106 -1.72 13.68 1.25
N ARG A 107 -0.84 14.08 2.19
CA ARG A 107 -1.17 15.04 3.25
C ARG A 107 -1.69 16.37 2.72
N GLY A 108 -1.15 16.82 1.58
CA GLY A 108 -1.59 18.05 0.89
C GLY A 108 -3.05 17.99 0.43
N PHE A 109 -3.51 16.85 -0.10
CA PHE A 109 -4.92 16.66 -0.47
C PHE A 109 -5.86 16.78 0.73
N ILE A 110 -5.47 16.20 1.86
CA ILE A 110 -6.26 16.23 3.10
C ILE A 110 -6.30 17.65 3.66
N LYS A 111 -5.14 18.31 3.75
CA LYS A 111 -5.00 19.66 4.31
C LYS A 111 -5.72 20.72 3.49
N THR A 112 -5.66 20.63 2.16
CA THR A 112 -6.32 21.61 1.27
C THR A 112 -7.82 21.38 1.14
N GLY A 113 -8.32 20.18 1.45
CA GLY A 113 -9.72 19.81 1.23
C GLY A 113 -10.05 19.41 -0.22
N LEU A 114 -9.07 19.43 -1.14
CA LEU A 114 -9.28 19.11 -2.55
C LEU A 114 -9.88 17.71 -2.73
N GLY A 115 -9.40 16.71 -1.98
CA GLY A 115 -9.94 15.35 -2.02
C GLY A 115 -11.41 15.28 -1.61
N ARG A 116 -11.79 16.00 -0.55
CA ARG A 116 -13.18 16.12 -0.10
C ARG A 116 -14.04 16.81 -1.16
N ARG A 117 -13.54 17.88 -1.78
CA ARG A 117 -14.25 18.59 -2.85
C ARG A 117 -14.54 17.67 -4.04
N ILE A 118 -13.56 16.91 -4.51
CA ILE A 118 -13.71 15.96 -5.62
C ILE A 118 -14.79 14.91 -5.27
N ALA A 119 -14.72 14.33 -4.07
CA ALA A 119 -15.69 13.34 -3.62
C ALA A 119 -17.12 13.90 -3.56
N LEU A 120 -17.31 15.09 -2.99
CA LEU A 120 -18.62 15.75 -2.94
C LEU A 120 -19.16 16.09 -4.34
N GLN A 121 -18.29 16.49 -5.28
CA GLN A 121 -18.73 16.70 -6.68
C GLN A 121 -19.23 15.40 -7.31
N MET A 122 -18.55 14.27 -7.08
CA MET A 122 -18.99 12.99 -7.62
C MET A 122 -20.32 12.53 -7.01
N ILE A 123 -20.50 12.73 -5.70
CA ILE A 123 -21.79 12.49 -5.01
C ILE A 123 -22.90 13.37 -5.58
N ARG A 124 -22.62 14.66 -5.82
CA ARG A 124 -23.58 15.58 -6.43
C ARG A 124 -24.05 15.12 -7.81
N LEU A 125 -23.16 14.51 -8.60
CA LEU A 125 -23.46 14.05 -9.95
C LEU A 125 -24.18 12.69 -9.97
N LEU A 126 -23.75 11.74 -9.14
CA LEU A 126 -24.15 10.34 -9.23
C LEU A 126 -25.05 9.86 -8.07
N GLY A 127 -25.17 10.65 -7.00
CA GLY A 127 -25.70 10.23 -5.71
C GLY A 127 -27.23 10.10 -5.59
N LYS A 128 -28.00 10.22 -6.68
CA LYS A 128 -29.49 10.13 -6.63
C LYS A 128 -30.00 8.73 -6.24
N ARG A 129 -29.17 7.71 -6.36
CA ARG A 129 -29.46 6.33 -5.96
C ARG A 129 -28.28 5.78 -5.17
N THR A 130 -28.55 4.81 -4.28
CA THR A 130 -27.54 4.18 -3.42
C THR A 130 -26.36 3.60 -4.21
N LEU A 131 -26.64 2.86 -5.29
CA LEU A 131 -25.59 2.35 -6.17
C LEU A 131 -24.79 3.49 -6.84
N GLY A 132 -25.47 4.58 -7.21
CA GLY A 132 -24.83 5.77 -7.78
C GLY A 132 -23.94 6.50 -6.78
N LEU A 133 -24.30 6.51 -5.48
CA LEU A 133 -23.41 6.99 -4.41
C LEU A 133 -22.13 6.18 -4.33
N ALA A 134 -22.24 4.85 -4.38
CA ALA A 134 -21.09 3.95 -4.36
C ALA A 134 -20.16 4.23 -5.55
N TYR A 135 -20.70 4.35 -6.76
CA TYR A 135 -19.92 4.75 -7.93
C TYR A 135 -19.35 6.16 -7.81
N GLY A 136 -20.08 7.12 -7.23
CA GLY A 136 -19.56 8.47 -7.00
C GLY A 136 -18.32 8.46 -6.10
N LEU A 137 -18.37 7.72 -5.00
CA LEU A 137 -17.23 7.52 -4.11
C LEU A 137 -16.10 6.74 -4.81
N ALA A 138 -16.45 5.74 -5.62
CA ALA A 138 -15.49 4.96 -6.42
C ALA A 138 -14.73 5.82 -7.43
N PHE A 139 -15.43 6.69 -8.17
CA PHE A 139 -14.82 7.62 -9.12
C PHE A 139 -13.95 8.65 -8.41
N ALA A 140 -14.36 9.14 -7.24
CA ALA A 140 -13.54 10.02 -6.43
C ALA A 140 -12.23 9.34 -6.02
N ASP A 141 -12.31 8.09 -5.55
CA ASP A 141 -11.14 7.29 -5.20
C ASP A 141 -10.24 7.01 -6.42
N LEU A 142 -10.82 6.69 -7.58
CA LEU A 142 -10.11 6.50 -8.85
C LEU A 142 -9.32 7.75 -9.27
N ILE A 143 -9.93 8.93 -9.17
CA ILE A 143 -9.29 10.22 -9.50
C ILE A 143 -8.12 10.51 -8.54
N LEU A 144 -8.26 10.15 -7.27
CA LEU A 144 -7.24 10.40 -6.25
C LEU A 144 -6.10 9.38 -6.26
N SER A 145 -6.38 8.13 -6.63
CA SER A 145 -5.44 7.00 -6.56
C SER A 145 -4.06 7.22 -7.20
N PRO A 146 -3.92 7.77 -8.43
CA PRO A 146 -2.60 7.92 -9.05
C PRO A 146 -1.68 8.88 -8.28
N ALA A 147 -2.26 9.87 -7.60
CA ALA A 147 -1.53 10.92 -6.90
C ALA A 147 -1.47 10.72 -5.37
N MET A 148 -2.20 9.74 -4.84
CA MET A 148 -2.31 9.46 -3.40
C MET A 148 -1.95 8.00 -3.12
N PRO A 149 -0.66 7.69 -2.89
CA PRO A 149 -0.15 6.31 -2.85
C PRO A 149 -0.65 5.46 -1.70
N SER A 150 -0.98 6.14 -0.60
CA SER A 150 -1.51 5.49 0.56
C SER A 150 -2.99 5.23 0.34
N ASN A 151 -3.32 3.99 -0.03
CA ASN A 151 -4.69 3.52 -0.11
C ASN A 151 -5.42 3.67 1.25
N THR A 152 -4.71 3.55 2.36
CA THR A 152 -5.25 3.79 3.71
C THR A 152 -5.53 5.26 3.98
N ALA A 153 -4.66 6.20 3.56
CA ALA A 153 -4.93 7.62 3.70
C ALA A 153 -6.04 8.09 2.74
N ARG A 154 -6.10 7.53 1.53
CA ARG A 154 -7.13 7.85 0.53
C ARG A 154 -8.50 7.38 0.99
N CYS A 155 -8.65 6.08 1.25
CA CYS A 155 -9.90 5.53 1.72
C CYS A 155 -10.22 6.03 3.13
N GLY A 156 -9.33 5.85 4.12
CA GLY A 156 -9.59 6.21 5.52
C GLY A 156 -9.62 7.72 5.81
N GLY A 157 -8.83 8.52 5.11
CA GLY A 157 -8.70 9.96 5.37
C GLY A 157 -9.62 10.85 4.52
N VAL A 158 -10.03 10.40 3.33
CA VAL A 158 -10.86 11.20 2.41
C VAL A 158 -12.23 10.56 2.18
N ILE A 159 -12.27 9.31 1.71
CA ILE A 159 -13.51 8.69 1.23
C ILE A 159 -14.40 8.22 2.39
N TYR A 160 -13.82 7.57 3.39
CA TYR A 160 -14.51 6.99 4.54
C TYR A 160 -15.28 8.02 5.37
N PRO A 161 -14.71 9.19 5.77
CA PRO A 161 -15.46 10.17 6.56
C PRO A 161 -16.70 10.69 5.81
N ILE A 162 -16.63 10.77 4.49
CA ILE A 162 -17.76 11.19 3.65
C ILE A 162 -18.81 10.09 3.57
N ALA A 163 -18.38 8.83 3.37
CA ALA A 163 -19.28 7.68 3.34
C ALA A 163 -19.97 7.45 4.70
N ASP A 164 -19.24 7.57 5.81
CA ASP A 164 -19.78 7.47 7.17
C ASP A 164 -20.77 8.61 7.47
N SER A 165 -20.42 9.86 7.10
CA SER A 165 -21.33 11.00 7.22
C SER A 165 -22.63 10.80 6.42
N LEU A 166 -22.53 10.30 5.18
CA LEU A 166 -23.69 9.95 4.37
C LEU A 166 -24.52 8.85 5.03
N ALA A 167 -23.90 7.76 5.48
CA ALA A 167 -24.61 6.67 6.15
C ALA A 167 -25.38 7.17 7.37
N ARG A 168 -24.75 7.98 8.22
CA ARG A 168 -25.37 8.59 9.40
C ARG A 168 -26.50 9.57 9.04
N SER A 169 -26.39 10.30 7.93
CA SER A 169 -27.47 11.18 7.44
C SER A 169 -28.72 10.42 7.01
N PHE A 170 -28.59 9.14 6.65
CA PHE A 170 -29.68 8.21 6.38
C PHE A 170 -30.07 7.36 7.60
N ASP A 171 -29.65 7.77 8.79
CA ASP A 171 -29.91 7.09 10.06
C ASP A 171 -29.44 5.62 10.03
N SER A 172 -28.27 5.38 9.43
CA SER A 172 -27.59 4.08 9.34
C SER A 172 -26.34 4.11 10.19
N HIS A 173 -26.39 3.46 11.35
CA HIS A 173 -25.34 3.46 12.37
C HIS A 173 -24.68 2.08 12.47
N PRO A 174 -23.33 2.00 12.56
CA PRO A 174 -22.62 0.72 12.59
C PRO A 174 -22.88 -0.12 13.84
N GLU A 175 -23.38 0.48 14.92
CA GLU A 175 -23.55 -0.14 16.24
C GLU A 175 -24.82 -0.98 16.37
N ASP A 176 -25.79 -0.82 15.47
CA ASP A 176 -27.09 -1.49 15.55
C ASP A 176 -27.54 -2.10 14.21
N GLU A 177 -28.79 -2.56 14.14
CA GLU A 177 -29.36 -3.18 12.93
C GLU A 177 -29.52 -2.19 11.77
N SER A 178 -29.62 -0.89 12.03
CA SER A 178 -29.77 0.14 11.00
C SER A 178 -28.57 0.24 10.05
N ARG A 179 -27.42 -0.40 10.38
CA ARG A 179 -26.27 -0.52 9.48
C ARG A 179 -26.62 -1.08 8.10
N SER A 180 -27.64 -1.95 7.98
CA SER A 180 -28.09 -2.53 6.71
C SER A 180 -28.83 -1.53 5.82
N LYS A 181 -29.31 -0.40 6.35
CA LYS A 181 -30.03 0.62 5.56
C LYS A 181 -29.21 1.08 4.37
N ILE A 182 -27.97 1.49 4.61
CA ILE A 182 -27.03 1.91 3.57
C ILE A 182 -25.55 1.79 3.98
N GLY A 183 -25.24 1.88 5.28
CA GLY A 183 -23.87 1.93 5.81
C GLY A 183 -23.02 0.71 5.45
N THR A 184 -23.53 -0.51 5.69
CA THR A 184 -22.83 -1.75 5.36
C THR A 184 -22.47 -1.81 3.88
N PHE A 185 -23.39 -1.42 2.99
CA PHE A 185 -23.14 -1.38 1.56
C PHE A 185 -22.05 -0.37 1.19
N LEU A 186 -22.18 0.89 1.62
CA LEU A 186 -21.23 1.94 1.26
C LEU A 186 -19.82 1.65 1.77
N ILE A 187 -19.69 1.30 3.05
CA ILE A 187 -18.39 1.05 3.68
C ILE A 187 -17.71 -0.18 3.08
N THR A 188 -18.45 -1.26 2.83
CA THR A 188 -17.90 -2.46 2.16
C THR A 188 -17.48 -2.15 0.73
N CYS A 189 -18.29 -1.38 0.00
CA CYS A 189 -18.02 -1.04 -1.39
C CYS A 189 -16.76 -0.18 -1.52
N ILE A 190 -16.62 0.89 -0.72
CA ILE A 190 -15.43 1.75 -0.80
C ILE A 190 -14.14 1.01 -0.42
N GLY A 191 -14.21 0.06 0.52
CA GLY A 191 -13.07 -0.77 0.89
C GLY A 191 -12.57 -1.61 -0.30
N ASN A 192 -13.48 -2.34 -0.94
CA ASN A 192 -13.13 -3.19 -2.09
C ASN A 192 -12.72 -2.37 -3.32
N VAL A 193 -13.40 -1.26 -3.60
CA VAL A 193 -13.05 -0.38 -4.71
C VAL A 193 -11.67 0.24 -4.51
N ASN A 194 -11.33 0.63 -3.28
CA ASN A 194 -10.02 1.19 -2.96
C ASN A 194 -8.87 0.21 -3.28
N ASP A 195 -9.11 -1.10 -3.15
CA ASP A 195 -8.12 -2.11 -3.56
C ASP A 195 -8.01 -2.22 -5.08
N VAL A 196 -9.14 -2.11 -5.81
CA VAL A 196 -9.16 -2.10 -7.28
C VAL A 196 -8.42 -0.89 -7.85
N THR A 197 -8.71 0.30 -7.35
CA THR A 197 -8.05 1.54 -7.79
C THR A 197 -6.59 1.59 -7.35
N ALA A 198 -6.24 0.99 -6.20
CA ALA A 198 -4.88 0.81 -5.76
C ALA A 198 -4.08 -0.10 -6.70
N ALA A 199 -4.67 -1.19 -7.18
CA ALA A 199 -4.03 -2.10 -8.13
C ALA A 199 -3.83 -1.46 -9.52
N LEU A 200 -4.75 -0.60 -9.95
CA LEU A 200 -4.71 0.05 -11.27
C LEU A 200 -3.46 0.91 -11.50
N PHE A 201 -3.01 1.62 -10.47
CA PHE A 201 -1.86 2.53 -10.58
C PHE A 201 -0.65 1.98 -9.85
N MET A 202 0.52 2.02 -10.48
CA MET A 202 1.79 1.62 -9.86
C MET A 202 2.03 2.34 -8.53
N THR A 203 1.62 3.60 -8.43
CA THR A 203 1.73 4.41 -7.23
C THR A 203 0.59 4.20 -6.24
N GLY A 204 -0.53 3.56 -6.60
CA GLY A 204 -1.76 3.52 -5.81
C GLY A 204 -1.73 2.66 -4.53
N TYR A 205 -0.70 1.82 -4.38
CA TYR A 205 -0.43 1.00 -3.20
C TYR A 205 1.07 0.69 -3.04
N THR A 206 1.57 0.77 -1.82
CA THR A 206 2.97 0.48 -1.46
C THR A 206 3.43 -0.90 -1.92
N GLY A 207 2.57 -1.93 -1.88
CA GLY A 207 2.92 -3.26 -2.35
C GLY A 207 3.17 -3.36 -3.86
N ASN A 208 2.58 -2.50 -4.68
CA ASN A 208 2.85 -2.46 -6.12
C ASN A 208 4.30 -2.08 -6.39
N LEU A 209 4.82 -1.13 -5.62
CA LEU A 209 6.20 -0.68 -5.73
C LEU A 209 7.19 -1.74 -5.23
N LEU A 210 6.81 -2.53 -4.21
CA LEU A 210 7.56 -3.73 -3.84
C LEU A 210 7.62 -4.73 -5.00
N ALA A 211 6.48 -4.99 -5.66
CA ALA A 211 6.43 -5.88 -6.81
C ALA A 211 7.32 -5.39 -7.95
N VAL A 212 7.33 -4.08 -8.25
CA VAL A 212 8.22 -3.47 -9.24
C VAL A 212 9.69 -3.67 -8.87
N LYS A 213 10.05 -3.50 -7.59
CA LYS A 213 11.43 -3.71 -7.13
C LYS A 213 11.85 -5.19 -7.24
N LEU A 214 10.97 -6.10 -6.86
CA LEU A 214 11.22 -7.54 -6.97
C LEU A 214 11.32 -7.99 -8.44
N ALA A 215 10.49 -7.43 -9.33
CA ALA A 215 10.56 -7.65 -10.77
C ALA A 215 11.90 -7.14 -11.33
N ALA A 216 12.34 -5.95 -10.93
CA ALA A 216 13.65 -5.41 -11.34
C ALA A 216 14.80 -6.30 -10.86
N ASN A 217 14.67 -6.88 -9.68
CA ASN A 217 15.62 -7.87 -9.18
C ASN A 217 15.67 -9.15 -10.04
N ALA A 218 14.58 -9.51 -10.72
CA ALA A 218 14.52 -10.59 -11.70
C ALA A 218 14.87 -10.16 -13.13
N GLY A 219 15.34 -8.92 -13.35
CA GLY A 219 15.68 -8.40 -14.68
C GLY A 219 14.50 -7.83 -15.47
N VAL A 220 13.34 -7.65 -14.84
CA VAL A 220 12.14 -7.08 -15.47
C VAL A 220 11.93 -5.65 -15.00
N THR A 221 12.05 -4.68 -15.89
CA THR A 221 11.81 -3.26 -15.57
C THR A 221 10.37 -2.85 -15.91
N LEU A 222 9.63 -2.41 -14.89
CA LEU A 222 8.27 -1.92 -15.04
C LEU A 222 8.27 -0.40 -14.89
N SER A 223 7.80 0.31 -15.92
CA SER A 223 7.49 1.74 -15.86
C SER A 223 6.06 1.97 -15.39
N TRP A 224 5.75 3.19 -14.92
CA TRP A 224 4.39 3.59 -14.55
C TRP A 224 3.38 3.32 -15.67
N GLY A 225 3.73 3.69 -16.92
CA GLY A 225 2.88 3.47 -18.08
C GLY A 225 2.67 1.98 -18.40
N SER A 226 3.74 1.17 -18.33
CA SER A 226 3.62 -0.27 -18.57
C SER A 226 2.72 -0.96 -17.54
N TRP A 227 2.81 -0.58 -16.27
CA TRP A 227 1.94 -1.08 -15.21
C TRP A 227 0.48 -0.71 -15.48
N PHE A 228 0.22 0.57 -15.77
CA PHE A 228 -1.14 1.05 -16.01
C PHE A 228 -1.80 0.31 -17.16
N ILE A 229 -1.11 0.12 -18.29
CA ILE A 229 -1.65 -0.61 -19.45
C ILE A 229 -1.96 -2.06 -19.09
N ALA A 230 -1.07 -2.74 -18.34
CA ALA A 230 -1.28 -4.12 -17.92
C ALA A 230 -2.46 -4.27 -16.93
N ALA A 231 -2.61 -3.30 -16.01
CA ALA A 231 -3.64 -3.33 -14.99
C ALA A 231 -5.01 -2.78 -15.47
N LEU A 232 -5.04 -2.01 -16.56
CA LEU A 232 -6.23 -1.26 -16.99
C LEU A 232 -7.45 -2.14 -17.18
N LEU A 233 -7.35 -3.18 -18.03
CA LEU A 233 -8.50 -4.03 -18.35
C LEU A 233 -9.06 -4.78 -17.13
N PRO A 234 -8.25 -5.54 -16.35
CA PRO A 234 -8.79 -6.26 -15.19
C PRO A 234 -9.32 -5.32 -14.10
N CYS A 235 -8.67 -4.18 -13.87
CA CYS A 235 -9.12 -3.22 -12.87
C CYS A 235 -10.38 -2.48 -13.32
N LEU A 236 -10.52 -2.13 -14.61
CA LEU A 236 -11.73 -1.49 -15.13
C LEU A 236 -12.95 -2.42 -15.01
N VAL A 237 -12.78 -3.69 -15.38
CA VAL A 237 -13.82 -4.71 -15.21
C VAL A 237 -14.20 -4.85 -13.73
N SER A 238 -13.22 -4.96 -12.84
CA SER A 238 -13.45 -5.05 -11.39
C SER A 238 -14.11 -3.79 -10.83
N PHE A 239 -13.72 -2.61 -11.30
CA PHE A 239 -14.26 -1.31 -10.88
C PHE A 239 -15.75 -1.19 -11.21
N LEU A 240 -16.18 -1.74 -12.35
CA LEU A 240 -17.58 -1.80 -12.73
C LEU A 240 -18.35 -2.88 -11.96
N ILE A 241 -17.77 -4.06 -11.75
CA ILE A 241 -18.48 -5.21 -11.17
C ILE A 241 -18.57 -5.14 -9.64
N VAL A 242 -17.53 -4.70 -8.94
CA VAL A 242 -17.44 -4.74 -7.48
C VAL A 242 -18.61 -4.01 -6.80
N PRO A 243 -18.98 -2.77 -7.17
CA PRO A 243 -20.14 -2.10 -6.59
C PRO A 243 -21.45 -2.87 -6.82
N LEU A 244 -21.64 -3.49 -7.98
CA LEU A 244 -22.83 -4.30 -8.28
C LEU A 244 -22.88 -5.57 -7.44
N LEU A 245 -21.74 -6.26 -7.30
CA LEU A 245 -21.63 -7.48 -6.52
C LEU A 245 -21.86 -7.19 -5.04
N VAL A 246 -21.22 -6.17 -4.49
CA VAL A 246 -21.42 -5.75 -3.10
C VAL A 246 -22.87 -5.31 -2.87
N TYR A 247 -23.49 -4.61 -3.82
CA TYR A 247 -24.91 -4.25 -3.74
C TYR A 247 -25.81 -5.49 -3.68
N TRP A 248 -25.54 -6.52 -4.48
CA TRP A 248 -26.28 -7.77 -4.48
C TRP A 248 -26.09 -8.60 -3.19
N LEU A 249 -24.88 -8.59 -2.64
CA LEU A 249 -24.54 -9.31 -1.39
C LEU A 249 -25.13 -8.64 -0.15
N THR A 250 -24.93 -7.32 -0.03
CA THR A 250 -25.33 -6.56 1.17
C THR A 250 -26.80 -6.15 1.17
N ARG A 251 -27.43 -6.06 0.00
CA ARG A 251 -28.85 -5.75 -0.21
C ARG A 251 -29.32 -4.53 0.62
N PRO A 252 -28.78 -3.32 0.37
CA PRO A 252 -29.15 -2.14 1.14
C PRO A 252 -30.67 -1.88 1.05
N GLU A 253 -31.28 -1.57 2.20
CA GLU A 253 -32.72 -1.32 2.31
C GLU A 253 -33.09 -0.01 1.58
N ILE A 254 -32.26 1.02 1.74
CA ILE A 254 -32.39 2.30 1.05
C ILE A 254 -31.75 2.17 -0.33
N LYS A 255 -32.56 2.36 -1.39
CA LYS A 255 -32.11 2.28 -2.79
C LYS A 255 -32.13 3.64 -3.51
N HIS A 256 -32.91 4.58 -2.98
CA HIS A 256 -33.08 5.93 -3.51
C HIS A 256 -32.60 6.94 -2.49
N THR A 257 -31.77 7.87 -2.95
CA THR A 257 -31.08 8.84 -2.09
C THR A 257 -31.20 10.24 -2.72
N PRO A 258 -32.43 10.76 -2.92
CA PRO A 258 -32.64 12.04 -3.60
C PRO A 258 -31.99 13.21 -2.84
N ASP A 259 -31.84 13.09 -1.52
CA ASP A 259 -31.27 14.15 -0.66
C ASP A 259 -29.75 14.20 -0.69
N ALA A 260 -29.06 13.12 -1.09
CA ALA A 260 -27.60 13.05 -1.03
C ALA A 260 -26.91 14.05 -1.99
N PRO A 261 -27.39 14.26 -3.25
CA PRO A 261 -26.89 15.33 -4.09
C PRO A 261 -27.08 16.73 -3.51
N ASP A 262 -28.17 16.98 -2.78
CA ASP A 262 -28.44 18.28 -2.17
C ASP A 262 -27.61 18.50 -0.90
N LEU A 263 -27.37 17.44 -0.11
CA LEU A 263 -26.41 17.46 0.99
C LEU A 263 -25.00 17.79 0.46
N ALA A 264 -24.56 17.11 -0.60
CA ALA A 264 -23.28 17.40 -1.23
C ALA A 264 -23.20 18.83 -1.78
N ARG A 265 -24.30 19.36 -2.33
CA ARG A 265 -24.37 20.76 -2.78
C ARG A 265 -24.23 21.75 -1.62
N LYS A 266 -24.90 21.49 -0.49
CA LYS A 266 -24.79 22.32 0.73
C LYS A 266 -23.37 22.31 1.28
N GLU A 267 -22.77 21.13 1.41
CA GLU A 267 -21.37 20.96 1.83
C GLU A 267 -20.40 21.69 0.89
N LEU A 268 -20.55 21.54 -0.43
CA LEU A 268 -19.75 22.27 -1.42
C LEU A 268 -19.93 23.79 -1.33
N ALA A 269 -21.14 24.27 -1.03
CA ALA A 269 -21.41 25.69 -0.84
C ALA A 269 -20.74 26.22 0.44
N GLN A 270 -20.77 25.44 1.53
CA GLN A 270 -20.06 25.75 2.78
C GLN A 270 -18.53 25.76 2.59
N MET A 271 -17.99 24.90 1.73
CA MET A 271 -16.58 24.92 1.35
C MET A 271 -16.17 26.14 0.51
N GLY A 272 -17.13 26.91 -0.02
CA GLY A 272 -16.87 28.08 -0.85
C GLY A 272 -16.21 27.76 -2.20
N SER A 273 -15.65 28.80 -2.84
CA SER A 273 -14.88 28.66 -4.07
C SER A 273 -13.57 27.90 -3.84
N MET A 274 -12.95 27.41 -4.92
CA MET A 274 -11.63 26.76 -4.81
C MET A 274 -10.60 27.73 -4.24
N THR A 275 -10.00 27.32 -3.12
CA THR A 275 -8.97 28.11 -2.47
C THR A 275 -7.66 28.07 -3.28
N ARG A 276 -6.76 29.02 -3.00
CA ARG A 276 -5.41 29.01 -3.58
C ARG A 276 -4.69 27.69 -3.34
N GLY A 277 -4.86 27.09 -2.15
CA GLY A 277 -4.23 25.82 -1.80
C GLY A 277 -4.75 24.66 -2.65
N GLU A 278 -6.06 24.61 -2.90
CA GLU A 278 -6.67 23.59 -3.76
C GLU A 278 -6.20 23.72 -5.22
N TRP A 279 -6.09 24.95 -5.74
CA TRP A 279 -5.55 25.20 -7.08
C TRP A 279 -4.09 24.80 -7.23
N LEU A 280 -3.25 25.15 -6.25
CA LEU A 280 -1.84 24.78 -6.24
C LEU A 280 -1.66 23.26 -6.14
N MET A 281 -2.47 22.60 -5.33
CA MET A 281 -2.46 21.14 -5.22
C MET A 281 -2.83 20.49 -6.55
N LEU A 282 -3.91 20.95 -7.21
CA LEU A 282 -4.33 20.46 -8.51
C LEU A 282 -3.27 20.68 -9.60
N ALA A 283 -2.66 21.87 -9.63
CA ALA A 283 -1.58 22.18 -10.56
C ALA A 283 -0.36 21.29 -10.33
N THR A 284 0.02 21.05 -9.06
CA THR A 284 1.13 20.16 -8.70
C THR A 284 0.88 18.74 -9.20
N VAL A 285 -0.33 18.22 -9.03
CA VAL A 285 -0.72 16.89 -9.54
C VAL A 285 -0.63 16.84 -11.05
N GLY A 286 -1.08 17.89 -11.75
CA GLY A 286 -0.92 18.01 -13.21
C GLY A 286 0.55 17.91 -13.64
N VAL A 287 1.45 18.63 -12.96
CA VAL A 287 2.90 18.55 -13.20
C VAL A 287 3.44 17.15 -12.96
N LEU A 288 3.07 16.51 -11.84
CA LEU A 288 3.50 15.15 -11.51
C LEU A 288 3.06 14.13 -12.55
N LEU A 289 1.81 14.19 -13.01
CA LEU A 289 1.29 13.29 -14.04
C LEU A 289 2.04 13.46 -15.36
N VAL A 290 2.33 14.69 -15.78
CA VAL A 290 3.16 14.96 -16.96
C VAL A 290 4.55 14.35 -16.79
N LEU A 291 5.20 14.59 -15.65
CA LEU A 291 6.54 14.05 -15.39
C LEU A 291 6.57 12.52 -15.27
N TRP A 292 5.53 11.87 -14.73
CA TRP A 292 5.47 10.41 -14.66
C TRP A 292 5.16 9.76 -16.01
N ILE A 293 4.27 10.35 -16.81
CA ILE A 293 3.88 9.82 -18.12
C ILE A 293 5.01 10.03 -19.14
N PHE A 294 5.62 11.22 -19.16
CA PHE A 294 6.63 11.59 -20.14
C PHE A 294 8.06 11.53 -19.59
N GLY A 295 8.27 11.06 -18.36
CA GLY A 295 9.56 11.07 -17.66
C GLY A 295 10.68 10.38 -18.42
N SER A 296 10.39 9.26 -19.10
CA SER A 296 11.37 8.57 -19.95
C SER A 296 11.86 9.43 -21.11
N SER A 297 10.98 10.23 -21.71
CA SER A 297 11.30 11.14 -22.81
C SER A 297 11.97 12.44 -22.32
N LEU A 298 11.66 12.85 -21.09
CA LEU A 298 12.17 14.07 -20.46
C LEU A 298 13.48 13.84 -19.67
N GLY A 299 13.91 12.59 -19.49
CA GLY A 299 15.05 12.23 -18.66
C GLY A 299 14.82 12.44 -17.16
N VAL A 300 13.57 12.37 -16.70
CA VAL A 300 13.18 12.61 -15.30
C VAL A 300 12.73 11.29 -14.66
N ASP A 301 13.45 10.86 -13.62
CA ASP A 301 13.05 9.71 -12.80
C ASP A 301 11.76 9.99 -12.01
N ALA A 302 10.93 8.97 -11.81
CA ALA A 302 9.65 9.10 -11.11
C ALA A 302 9.80 9.58 -9.65
N THR A 303 10.90 9.23 -9.00
CA THR A 303 11.26 9.71 -7.66
C THR A 303 11.57 11.20 -7.70
N THR A 304 12.41 11.63 -8.65
CA THR A 304 12.74 13.04 -8.86
C THR A 304 11.49 13.86 -9.15
N ALA A 305 10.59 13.37 -10.01
CA ALA A 305 9.30 14.00 -10.27
C ALA A 305 8.51 14.23 -8.96
N SER A 306 8.48 13.24 -8.07
CA SER A 306 7.79 13.36 -6.79
C SER A 306 8.42 14.41 -5.88
N PHE A 307 9.76 14.48 -5.83
CA PHE A 307 10.46 15.55 -5.12
C PHE A 307 10.19 16.94 -5.71
N VAL A 308 10.04 17.07 -7.03
CA VAL A 308 9.58 18.32 -7.66
C VAL A 308 8.19 18.68 -7.13
N GLY A 309 7.26 17.74 -7.10
CA GLY A 309 5.92 17.96 -6.56
C GLY A 309 5.92 18.42 -5.11
N LEU A 310 6.64 17.71 -4.23
CA LEU A 310 6.77 18.10 -2.82
C LEU A 310 7.43 19.48 -2.66
N SER A 311 8.44 19.78 -3.47
CA SER A 311 9.11 21.09 -3.46
C SER A 311 8.14 22.21 -3.83
N ILE A 312 7.30 22.02 -4.85
CA ILE A 312 6.25 22.99 -5.21
C ILE A 312 5.28 23.21 -4.03
N LEU A 313 4.84 22.15 -3.36
CA LEU A 313 3.92 22.26 -2.22
C LEU A 313 4.54 22.97 -1.02
N LEU A 314 5.82 22.76 -0.76
CA LEU A 314 6.56 23.44 0.30
C LEU A 314 6.83 24.91 -0.03
N LEU A 315 7.33 25.20 -1.23
CA LEU A 315 7.62 26.57 -1.68
C LEU A 315 6.36 27.44 -1.78
N SER A 316 5.22 26.82 -2.10
CA SER A 316 3.94 27.51 -2.19
C SER A 316 3.23 27.69 -0.83
N GLY A 317 3.73 27.07 0.23
CA GLY A 317 3.14 27.12 1.58
C GLY A 317 1.91 26.24 1.76
N VAL A 318 1.54 25.42 0.77
CA VAL A 318 0.46 24.43 0.91
C VAL A 318 0.81 23.43 2.01
N LEU A 319 2.04 22.93 1.99
CA LEU A 319 2.60 22.11 3.06
C LEU A 319 3.65 22.92 3.83
N THR A 320 3.62 22.80 5.15
CA THR A 320 4.68 23.28 6.03
C THR A 320 5.64 22.13 6.34
N TRP A 321 6.83 22.45 6.84
CA TRP A 321 7.75 21.42 7.32
C TRP A 321 7.16 20.61 8.48
N GLU A 322 6.31 21.21 9.31
CA GLU A 322 5.62 20.49 10.38
C GLU A 322 4.64 19.45 9.82
N ASP A 323 3.93 19.77 8.73
CA ASP A 323 3.07 18.79 8.06
C ASP A 323 3.87 17.57 7.62
N VAL A 324 5.05 17.78 7.03
CA VAL A 324 5.95 16.71 6.58
C VAL A 324 6.43 15.85 7.74
N LYS A 325 6.86 16.45 8.85
CA LYS A 325 7.26 15.71 10.06
C LYS A 325 6.09 14.95 10.68
N SER A 326 4.88 15.51 10.61
CA SER A 326 3.68 14.91 11.20
C SER A 326 3.14 13.71 10.42
N GLU A 327 3.62 13.47 9.20
CA GLU A 327 3.16 12.38 8.33
C GLU A 327 3.76 11.02 8.76
N LYS A 328 3.29 10.51 9.91
CA LYS A 328 3.78 9.29 10.55
C LYS A 328 3.78 8.07 9.62
N GLY A 329 2.81 7.98 8.71
CA GLY A 329 2.69 6.87 7.77
C GLY A 329 3.88 6.80 6.80
N ALA A 330 4.41 7.95 6.38
CA ALA A 330 5.59 8.02 5.53
C ALA A 330 6.84 7.49 6.25
N TRP A 331 7.05 7.92 7.50
CA TRP A 331 8.20 7.51 8.30
C TRP A 331 8.14 6.04 8.72
N ASP A 332 6.96 5.55 9.11
CA ASP A 332 6.76 4.13 9.41
C ASP A 332 7.09 3.26 8.18
N THR A 333 6.58 3.67 7.00
CA THR A 333 6.81 2.99 5.71
C THR A 333 8.28 2.99 5.29
N LEU A 334 8.98 4.11 5.43
CA LEU A 334 10.43 4.20 5.15
C LEU A 334 11.20 3.11 5.90
N ILE A 335 10.92 2.96 7.19
CA ILE A 335 11.68 2.08 8.09
C ILE A 335 11.39 0.61 7.82
N TRP A 336 10.13 0.18 7.84
CA TRP A 336 9.85 -1.26 7.69
C TRP A 336 10.14 -1.75 6.27
N PHE A 337 9.90 -0.92 5.26
CA PHE A 337 10.16 -1.30 3.88
C PHE A 337 11.67 -1.42 3.65
N ALA A 338 12.47 -0.46 4.13
CA ALA A 338 13.93 -0.54 4.02
C ALA A 338 14.49 -1.80 4.71
N ALA A 339 13.98 -2.15 5.90
CA ALA A 339 14.39 -3.36 6.59
C ALA A 339 14.14 -4.64 5.76
N LEU A 340 12.92 -4.81 5.25
CA LEU A 340 12.56 -6.00 4.47
C LEU A 340 13.27 -6.04 3.12
N LEU A 341 13.40 -4.90 2.45
CA LEU A 341 14.08 -4.82 1.17
C LEU A 341 15.57 -5.09 1.31
N MET A 342 16.20 -4.60 2.39
CA MET A 342 17.60 -4.88 2.70
C MET A 342 17.82 -6.38 2.85
N MET A 343 17.02 -7.04 3.69
CA MET A 343 17.14 -8.48 3.90
C MET A 343 16.90 -9.27 2.60
N ALA A 344 15.87 -8.91 1.82
CA ALA A 344 15.58 -9.54 0.54
C ALA A 344 16.74 -9.39 -0.46
N ASN A 345 17.35 -8.21 -0.54
CA ASN A 345 18.50 -7.96 -1.41
C ASN A 345 19.74 -8.73 -0.93
N GLN A 346 19.96 -8.87 0.37
CA GLN A 346 21.03 -9.72 0.90
C GLN A 346 20.80 -11.20 0.57
N LEU A 347 19.57 -11.71 0.71
CA LEU A 347 19.23 -13.08 0.30
C LEU A 347 19.54 -13.33 -1.18
N LYS A 348 19.20 -12.37 -2.04
CA LYS A 348 19.53 -12.44 -3.47
C LYS A 348 21.05 -12.44 -3.69
N LYS A 349 21.76 -11.48 -3.09
CA LYS A 349 23.22 -11.31 -3.24
C LYS A 349 24.00 -12.54 -2.75
N LEU A 350 23.53 -13.15 -1.66
CA LEU A 350 24.14 -14.33 -1.05
C LEU A 350 23.74 -15.65 -1.75
N GLY A 351 22.93 -15.58 -2.80
CA GLY A 351 22.55 -16.74 -3.62
C GLY A 351 21.40 -17.59 -3.06
N PHE A 352 20.77 -17.18 -1.95
CA PHE A 352 19.67 -17.93 -1.34
C PHE A 352 18.47 -18.03 -2.29
N THR A 353 18.12 -16.95 -2.98
CA THR A 353 16.96 -16.94 -3.90
C THR A 353 17.14 -17.90 -5.07
N SER A 354 18.35 -17.97 -5.63
CA SER A 354 18.67 -18.89 -6.74
C SER A 354 18.72 -20.32 -6.27
N TRP A 355 19.33 -20.58 -5.10
CA TRP A 355 19.35 -21.90 -4.49
C TRP A 355 17.93 -22.43 -4.23
N PHE A 356 17.08 -21.61 -3.60
CA PHE A 356 15.70 -21.99 -3.29
C PHE A 356 14.85 -22.16 -4.55
N GLY A 357 15.05 -21.28 -5.55
CA GLY A 357 14.41 -21.37 -6.85
C GLY A 357 14.75 -22.67 -7.57
N ASN A 358 16.02 -23.09 -7.57
CA ASN A 358 16.45 -24.36 -8.15
C ASN A 358 15.87 -25.54 -7.37
N LEU A 359 15.90 -25.52 -6.03
CA LEU A 359 15.35 -26.58 -5.20
C LEU A 359 13.86 -26.84 -5.50
N ILE A 360 13.06 -25.77 -5.57
CA ILE A 360 11.65 -25.86 -5.95
C ILE A 360 11.51 -26.24 -7.42
N GLY A 361 12.29 -25.63 -8.31
CA GLY A 361 12.25 -25.89 -9.74
C GLY A 361 12.54 -27.35 -10.10
N ASP A 362 13.50 -27.98 -9.43
CA ASP A 362 13.83 -29.39 -9.60
C ASP A 362 12.73 -30.30 -9.03
N SER A 363 12.14 -29.91 -7.89
CA SER A 363 11.03 -30.66 -7.25
C SER A 363 9.72 -30.58 -8.05
N ILE A 364 9.38 -29.39 -8.56
CA ILE A 364 8.20 -29.17 -9.41
C ILE A 364 8.46 -29.73 -10.80
N GLY A 365 9.66 -29.52 -11.37
CA GLY A 365 10.07 -30.04 -12.66
C GLY A 365 9.88 -31.55 -12.71
N SER A 366 10.45 -32.27 -11.75
CA SER A 366 10.32 -33.73 -11.64
C SER A 366 8.88 -34.23 -11.45
N THR A 367 7.99 -33.45 -10.84
CA THR A 367 6.60 -33.86 -10.56
C THR A 367 5.58 -33.39 -11.62
N MET A 368 5.87 -32.29 -12.32
CA MET A 368 4.90 -31.59 -13.19
C MET A 368 5.39 -31.37 -14.63
N HIS A 369 6.35 -32.17 -15.11
CA HIS A 369 6.82 -32.14 -16.50
C HIS A 369 5.64 -32.03 -17.50
N GLY A 370 5.65 -30.96 -18.32
CA GLY A 370 4.65 -30.73 -19.37
C GLY A 370 3.42 -29.89 -18.97
N THR A 371 3.30 -29.47 -17.70
CA THR A 371 2.18 -28.62 -17.26
C THR A 371 2.42 -27.15 -17.63
N SER A 372 1.39 -26.47 -18.15
CA SER A 372 1.47 -25.05 -18.50
C SER A 372 1.80 -24.19 -17.27
N TRP A 373 2.73 -23.23 -17.41
CA TRP A 373 3.07 -22.28 -16.36
C TRP A 373 1.86 -21.49 -15.84
N ILE A 374 0.82 -21.32 -16.67
CA ILE A 374 -0.44 -20.69 -16.30
C ILE A 374 -1.17 -21.54 -15.25
N ILE A 375 -1.22 -22.86 -15.42
CA ILE A 375 -1.88 -23.77 -14.47
C ILE A 375 -1.13 -23.76 -13.14
N ILE A 376 0.21 -23.78 -13.18
CA ILE A 376 1.05 -23.68 -11.98
C ILE A 376 0.78 -22.36 -11.25
N LEU A 377 0.74 -21.24 -11.99
CA LEU A 377 0.45 -19.93 -11.42
C LEU A 377 -0.96 -19.87 -10.78
N LEU A 378 -1.98 -20.46 -11.43
CA LEU A 378 -3.34 -20.52 -10.89
C LEU A 378 -3.40 -21.36 -9.61
N LEU A 379 -2.72 -22.51 -9.57
CA LEU A 379 -2.65 -23.35 -8.37
C LEU A 379 -1.94 -22.65 -7.22
N LEU A 380 -0.82 -21.96 -7.50
CA LEU A 380 -0.11 -21.17 -6.49
C LEU A 380 -0.95 -20.01 -5.98
N ASN A 381 -1.68 -19.31 -6.87
CA ASN A 381 -2.63 -18.28 -6.45
C ASN A 381 -3.77 -18.83 -5.61
N ALA A 382 -4.32 -20.00 -5.97
CA ALA A 382 -5.37 -20.66 -5.19
C ALA A 382 -4.87 -21.08 -3.80
N ALA A 383 -3.67 -21.66 -3.72
CA ALA A 383 -3.03 -22.01 -2.45
C ALA A 383 -2.77 -20.76 -1.59
N TYR A 384 -2.24 -19.69 -2.19
CA TYR A 384 -2.05 -18.41 -1.52
C TYR A 384 -3.39 -17.85 -0.98
N PHE A 385 -4.42 -17.80 -1.82
CA PHE A 385 -5.74 -17.32 -1.41
C PHE A 385 -6.30 -18.16 -0.26
N TYR A 386 -6.22 -19.48 -0.36
CA TYR A 386 -6.76 -20.36 0.69
C TYR A 386 -6.02 -20.17 2.01
N THR A 387 -4.69 -20.26 2.01
CA THR A 387 -3.85 -20.08 3.23
C THR A 387 -3.94 -18.69 3.86
N HIS A 388 -4.33 -17.67 3.10
CA HIS A 388 -4.44 -16.31 3.61
C HIS A 388 -5.78 -16.02 4.29
N TYR A 389 -6.87 -16.64 3.83
CA TYR A 389 -8.24 -16.37 4.29
C TYR A 389 -8.86 -17.49 5.13
N PHE A 390 -8.33 -18.72 5.05
CA PHE A 390 -8.79 -19.91 5.79
C PHE A 390 -7.60 -20.56 6.51
#